data_AF-A0A819V7Q8-F1
#
_entry.id   AF-A0A819V7Q8-F1
#
_cell.length_a   1.000
_cell.length_b   1.000
_cell.length_c   1.000
_cell.angle_alpha   90.00
_cell.angle_beta   90.00
_cell.angle_gamma   90.00
#
_symmetry.space_group_name_H-M   'P 1'
#
loop_
_entity.id
_entity.type
_entity.pdbx_description
1 polymer ?
#
loop_
_entity_poly.entity_id
_entity_poly.type
_entity_poly.pdbx_seq_one_letter_code
_entity_poly.pdbx_strand_id
1 'polypeptide(L)'
;MIASTEIDNWFNINGKGLGEYSGWYICDGRNGTPDLRGRFLVGRDVLSSGSSYSNIGMKGGLEEVVLTVDEMPSHLHTFQAQTSASGAHSHNYNDITYADGCDVPIPTYRGIKSGTPHNKACQIARTTEATSNHNHIISGGTSNVGGNKPQENRPPYYVIAYIIYIGV
;
A
#
# COMPACT_ATOMS: atom_id res chain seq x y z
N MET A 1 35.77 -19.25 -15.03
CA MET A 1 35.33 -18.81 -13.69
C MET A 1 35.67 -19.90 -12.69
N ILE A 2 36.03 -19.54 -11.45
CA ILE A 2 36.45 -20.47 -10.41
C ILE A 2 35.61 -20.24 -9.16
N ALA A 3 34.99 -21.30 -8.67
CA ALA A 3 34.18 -21.34 -7.44
C ALA A 3 34.91 -22.19 -6.39
N SER A 4 36.12 -21.77 -6.00
CA SER A 4 36.99 -22.50 -5.07
C SER A 4 37.58 -21.54 -4.03
N THR A 5 37.65 -21.99 -2.79
CA THR A 5 38.35 -21.28 -1.70
C THR A 5 39.87 -21.38 -1.79
N GLU A 6 40.38 -22.26 -2.66
CA GLU A 6 41.81 -22.51 -2.83
C GLU A 6 42.42 -21.73 -4.01
N ILE A 7 41.73 -20.71 -4.52
CA ILE A 7 42.17 -19.97 -5.71
C ILE A 7 43.57 -19.34 -5.54
N ASP A 8 43.94 -18.97 -4.31
CA ASP A 8 45.24 -18.40 -3.98
C ASP A 8 46.40 -19.42 -4.13
N ASN A 9 46.10 -20.73 -4.25
CA ASN A 9 47.09 -21.75 -4.59
C ASN A 9 47.43 -21.77 -6.08
N TRP A 10 46.55 -21.23 -6.93
CA TRP A 10 46.67 -21.29 -8.39
C TRP A 10 47.00 -19.95 -9.03
N PHE A 11 46.77 -18.86 -8.32
CA PHE A 11 47.06 -17.50 -8.76
C PHE A 11 47.91 -16.79 -7.71
N ASN A 12 48.94 -16.08 -8.15
CA ASN A 12 49.76 -15.30 -7.23
C ASN A 12 49.05 -14.01 -6.78
N ILE A 13 49.68 -13.27 -5.86
CA ILE A 13 49.17 -11.99 -5.34
C ILE A 13 48.88 -10.94 -6.41
N ASN A 14 49.53 -11.03 -7.58
CA ASN A 14 49.32 -10.14 -8.72
C ASN A 14 48.21 -10.62 -9.65
N GLY A 15 47.50 -11.70 -9.31
CA GLY A 15 46.41 -12.26 -10.09
C GLY A 15 46.86 -13.05 -11.32
N LYS A 16 48.15 -13.40 -11.44
CA LYS A 16 48.67 -14.22 -12.55
C LYS A 16 48.62 -15.70 -12.18
N GLY A 17 48.09 -16.52 -13.08
CA GLY A 17 47.98 -17.95 -12.92
C GLY A 17 49.35 -18.65 -12.94
N LEU A 18 49.45 -19.71 -12.13
CA LEU A 18 50.64 -20.53 -11.92
C LEU A 18 50.40 -21.95 -12.45
N GLY A 19 51.48 -22.65 -12.80
CA GLY A 19 51.41 -24.04 -13.26
C GLY A 19 50.47 -24.22 -14.46
N GLU A 20 49.46 -25.06 -14.31
CA GLU A 20 48.44 -25.32 -15.33
C GLU A 20 47.59 -24.08 -15.70
N TYR A 21 47.55 -23.07 -14.82
CA TYR A 21 46.87 -21.80 -15.06
C TYR A 21 47.78 -20.72 -15.65
N SER A 22 48.99 -21.06 -16.08
CA SER A 22 49.87 -20.09 -16.76
C SER A 22 49.18 -19.46 -17.99
N GLY A 23 49.28 -18.14 -18.12
CA GLY A 23 48.61 -17.35 -19.16
C GLY A 23 47.17 -16.95 -18.82
N TRP A 24 46.59 -17.48 -17.74
CA TRP A 24 45.33 -17.00 -17.16
C TRP A 24 45.58 -15.92 -16.12
N TYR A 25 44.64 -14.99 -16.02
CA TYR A 25 44.68 -13.89 -15.08
C TYR A 25 43.32 -13.71 -14.42
N ILE A 26 43.32 -13.36 -13.14
CA ILE A 26 42.13 -12.94 -12.42
C ILE A 26 41.64 -11.61 -13.00
N CYS A 27 40.33 -11.51 -13.24
CA CYS A 27 39.67 -10.30 -13.72
C CYS A 27 39.44 -9.31 -12.58
N ASP A 28 40.52 -8.69 -12.10
CA ASP A 28 40.54 -7.73 -10.99
C ASP A 28 41.03 -6.34 -11.38
N GLY A 29 41.20 -6.08 -12.68
CA GLY A 29 41.70 -4.80 -13.20
C GLY A 29 43.22 -4.74 -13.38
N ARG A 30 43.96 -5.69 -12.81
CA ARG A 30 45.43 -5.77 -12.96
C ARG A 30 45.79 -6.51 -14.24
N ASN A 31 47.02 -6.30 -14.72
CA ASN A 31 47.55 -6.94 -15.93
C ASN A 31 46.69 -6.74 -17.20
N GLY A 32 45.95 -5.63 -17.29
CA GLY A 32 45.08 -5.33 -18.43
C GLY A 32 43.76 -6.12 -18.44
N THR A 33 43.44 -6.84 -17.37
CA THR A 33 42.14 -7.52 -17.24
C THR A 33 41.01 -6.54 -16.93
N PRO A 34 39.75 -6.85 -17.28
CA PRO A 34 38.60 -6.14 -16.74
C PRO A 34 38.46 -6.38 -15.23
N ASP A 35 38.02 -5.39 -14.45
CA ASP A 35 37.67 -5.59 -13.04
C ASP A 35 36.21 -6.05 -12.91
N LEU A 36 36.02 -7.34 -12.66
CA LEU A 36 34.72 -8.01 -12.58
C LEU A 36 34.29 -8.33 -11.14
N ARG A 37 35.06 -7.89 -10.13
CA ARG A 37 34.71 -8.10 -8.72
C ARG A 37 33.41 -7.37 -8.40
N GLY A 38 32.47 -8.06 -7.74
CA GLY A 38 31.15 -7.51 -7.39
C GLY A 38 30.21 -7.28 -8.58
N ARG A 39 30.56 -7.72 -9.80
CA ARG A 39 29.77 -7.47 -11.00
C ARG A 39 29.01 -8.71 -11.47
N PHE A 40 27.80 -8.47 -11.96
CA PHE A 40 27.06 -9.44 -12.75
C PHE A 40 27.39 -9.27 -14.23
N LEU A 41 27.64 -10.36 -14.94
CA LEU A 41 27.99 -10.32 -16.36
C LEU A 41 26.74 -10.26 -17.23
N VAL A 42 26.77 -9.38 -18.22
CA VAL A 42 25.76 -9.27 -19.27
C VAL A 42 26.41 -9.57 -20.61
N GLY A 43 25.73 -10.37 -21.44
CA GLY A 43 26.19 -10.68 -22.78
C GLY A 43 26.21 -9.43 -23.66
N ARG A 44 27.25 -9.30 -24.50
CA ARG A 44 27.32 -8.22 -25.47
C ARG A 44 26.17 -8.32 -26.47
N ASP A 45 25.46 -7.24 -26.67
CA ASP A 45 24.35 -7.14 -27.63
C ASP A 45 24.62 -6.00 -28.63
N VAL A 46 25.00 -6.38 -29.84
CA VAL A 46 25.29 -5.47 -30.96
C VAL A 46 24.13 -5.35 -31.94
N LEU A 47 23.07 -6.13 -31.78
CA LEU A 47 21.96 -6.18 -32.71
C LEU A 47 20.85 -5.20 -32.29
N SER A 48 20.71 -4.96 -31.00
CA SER A 48 19.74 -4.00 -30.48
C SER A 48 20.24 -2.56 -30.61
N SER A 49 19.52 -1.75 -31.39
CA SER A 49 19.78 -0.31 -31.51
C SER A 49 19.58 0.38 -30.16
N GLY A 50 20.53 1.24 -29.77
CA GLY A 50 20.51 1.94 -28.48
C GLY A 50 20.90 1.09 -27.26
N SER A 51 21.35 -0.16 -27.45
CA SER A 51 21.77 -1.01 -26.35
C SER A 51 23.00 -0.46 -25.63
N SER A 52 22.88 -0.32 -24.30
CA SER A 52 24.02 -0.04 -23.42
C SER A 52 25.02 -1.20 -23.33
N TYR A 53 24.70 -2.35 -23.94
CA TYR A 53 25.50 -3.57 -23.94
C TYR A 53 26.26 -3.81 -25.25
N SER A 54 26.35 -2.79 -26.11
CA SER A 54 26.98 -2.88 -27.44
C SER A 54 28.51 -2.94 -27.40
N ASN A 55 29.12 -2.30 -26.40
CA ASN A 55 30.57 -2.22 -26.23
C ASN A 55 31.05 -3.04 -25.03
N ILE A 56 32.18 -3.74 -25.20
CA ILE A 56 32.84 -4.46 -24.11
C ILE A 56 33.33 -3.47 -23.05
N GLY A 57 33.17 -3.82 -21.78
CA GLY A 57 33.62 -3.01 -20.65
C GLY A 57 32.63 -1.94 -20.18
N MET A 58 31.45 -1.83 -20.81
CA MET A 58 30.35 -1.04 -20.27
C MET A 58 29.91 -1.59 -18.92
N LYS A 59 29.62 -0.68 -17.98
CA LYS A 59 29.28 -0.97 -16.59
C LYS A 59 27.99 -0.24 -16.26
N GLY A 60 27.15 -0.87 -15.46
CA GLY A 60 25.90 -0.30 -14.95
C GLY A 60 25.42 -1.10 -13.76
N GLY A 61 24.19 -0.80 -13.32
CA GLY A 61 23.61 -1.37 -12.10
C GLY A 61 24.08 -0.66 -10.83
N LEU A 62 23.43 -1.00 -9.72
CA LEU A 62 23.71 -0.48 -8.38
C LEU A 62 23.87 -1.65 -7.41
N GLU A 63 24.74 -1.51 -6.42
CA GLU A 63 24.94 -2.52 -5.36
C GLU A 63 23.86 -2.45 -4.29
N GLU A 64 23.38 -1.25 -4.01
CA GLU A 64 22.27 -0.96 -3.11
C GLU A 64 21.35 0.04 -3.79
N VAL A 65 20.04 -0.20 -3.74
CA VAL A 65 19.01 0.72 -4.21
C VAL A 65 18.09 1.03 -3.04
N VAL A 66 18.10 2.30 -2.62
CA VAL A 66 17.13 2.79 -1.64
C VAL A 66 15.87 3.18 -2.40
N LEU A 67 14.76 2.51 -2.11
CA LEU A 67 13.50 2.77 -2.78
C LEU A 67 12.97 4.16 -2.45
N THR A 68 12.85 5.02 -3.45
CA THR A 68 12.20 6.32 -3.34
C THR A 68 10.70 6.20 -3.65
N VAL A 69 9.92 7.22 -3.27
CA VAL A 69 8.49 7.28 -3.62
C VAL A 69 8.29 7.19 -5.13
N ASP A 70 9.15 7.82 -5.92
CA ASP A 70 9.10 7.77 -7.39
C ASP A 70 9.34 6.37 -7.98
N GLU A 71 10.01 5.48 -7.24
CA GLU A 71 10.29 4.11 -7.68
C GLU A 71 9.18 3.13 -7.28
N MET A 72 8.18 3.58 -6.51
CA MET A 72 6.98 2.79 -6.23
C MET A 72 5.97 2.90 -7.39
N PRO A 73 5.18 1.83 -7.63
CA PRO A 73 4.00 1.91 -8.48
C PRO A 73 3.05 3.01 -8.01
N SER A 74 2.49 3.76 -8.98
CA SER A 74 1.51 4.79 -8.66
C SER A 74 0.23 4.18 -8.09
N HIS A 75 -0.17 4.60 -6.90
CA HIS A 75 -1.39 4.13 -6.24
C HIS A 75 -2.13 5.26 -5.52
N LEU A 76 -3.42 5.04 -5.26
CA LEU A 76 -4.28 5.94 -4.48
C LEU A 76 -5.15 5.09 -3.55
N HIS A 77 -5.61 5.70 -2.46
CA HIS A 77 -6.56 5.08 -1.54
C HIS A 77 -7.92 5.76 -1.66
N THR A 78 -8.99 4.96 -1.63
CA THR A 78 -10.36 5.45 -1.50
C THR A 78 -10.92 5.00 -0.16
N PHE A 79 -11.83 5.79 0.40
CA PHE A 79 -12.55 5.40 1.60
C PHE A 79 -14.02 5.78 1.50
N GLN A 80 -14.82 5.07 2.29
CA GLN A 80 -16.23 5.35 2.49
C GLN A 80 -16.56 5.12 3.96
N ALA A 81 -17.28 6.07 4.55
CA ALA A 81 -17.82 6.00 5.90
C ALA A 81 -19.31 6.33 5.87
N GLN A 82 -20.06 5.75 6.81
CA GLN A 82 -21.48 6.00 6.97
C GLN A 82 -21.76 6.49 8.38
N THR A 83 -22.55 7.56 8.50
CA THR A 83 -23.05 7.98 9.81
C THR A 83 -24.14 7.03 10.29
N SER A 84 -24.40 7.00 11.59
CA SER A 84 -25.60 6.34 12.10
C SER A 84 -26.84 7.12 11.68
N ALA A 85 -27.92 6.41 11.38
CA ALA A 85 -29.25 7.00 11.28
C ALA A 85 -29.87 6.93 12.68
N SER A 86 -29.71 7.99 13.48
CA SER A 86 -30.27 8.08 14.83
C SER A 86 -30.84 9.48 15.07
N GLY A 87 -32.06 9.55 15.60
CA GLY A 87 -32.72 10.82 15.91
C GLY A 87 -34.24 10.77 15.73
N ALA A 88 -34.74 9.90 14.85
CA ALA A 88 -36.18 9.66 14.72
C ALA A 88 -36.73 8.99 15.98
N HIS A 89 -37.66 9.65 16.65
CA HIS A 89 -38.39 9.13 17.79
C HIS A 89 -39.78 9.74 17.85
N SER A 90 -40.67 9.11 18.62
CA SER A 90 -42.02 9.58 18.88
C SER A 90 -42.32 9.60 20.37
N HIS A 91 -43.31 10.41 20.75
CA HIS A 91 -43.80 10.50 22.12
C HIS A 91 -45.25 10.06 22.18
N ASN A 92 -45.59 9.31 23.24
CA ASN A 92 -46.98 9.01 23.58
C ASN A 92 -47.50 10.10 24.50
N TYR A 93 -48.70 10.60 24.21
CA TYR A 93 -49.41 11.55 25.04
C TYR A 93 -50.90 11.25 25.04
N ASN A 94 -51.60 11.75 26.04
CA ASN A 94 -53.05 11.64 26.09
C ASN A 94 -53.65 13.01 25.74
N ASP A 95 -54.43 13.05 24.68
CA ASP A 95 -55.20 14.22 24.28
C ASP A 95 -56.57 14.20 24.96
N ILE A 96 -57.07 15.37 25.37
CA ILE A 96 -58.36 15.53 26.02
C ILE A 96 -59.25 16.31 25.07
N THR A 97 -60.27 15.67 24.52
CA THR A 97 -61.25 16.30 23.62
C THR A 97 -62.63 16.35 24.27
N TYR A 98 -63.34 17.45 24.07
CA TYR A 98 -64.72 17.61 24.54
C TYR A 98 -65.65 17.14 23.42
N ALA A 99 -66.36 16.03 23.64
CA ALA A 99 -67.30 15.47 22.70
C ALA A 99 -68.50 14.84 23.44
N ASP A 100 -69.69 15.01 22.88
CA ASP A 100 -70.92 14.42 23.44
C ASP A 100 -70.89 12.89 23.26
N GLY A 101 -71.13 12.15 24.36
CA GLY A 101 -71.23 10.69 24.35
C GLY A 101 -70.03 9.90 24.88
N CYS A 102 -69.02 10.56 25.47
CA CYS A 102 -67.90 9.87 26.12
C CYS A 102 -67.85 10.17 27.63
N ASP A 103 -67.85 9.14 28.47
CA ASP A 103 -67.78 9.23 29.93
C ASP A 103 -66.52 8.51 30.45
N VAL A 104 -65.37 9.19 30.44
CA VAL A 104 -64.15 8.71 31.13
C VAL A 104 -63.88 9.56 32.37
N PRO A 105 -63.61 8.98 33.55
CA PRO A 105 -63.22 9.73 34.73
C PRO A 105 -61.85 10.39 34.50
N ILE A 106 -61.84 11.70 34.30
CA ILE A 106 -60.61 12.49 34.13
C ILE A 106 -60.09 12.86 35.53
N PRO A 107 -58.80 12.64 35.87
CA PRO A 107 -58.24 13.07 37.14
C PRO A 107 -58.37 14.59 37.33
N THR A 108 -58.84 15.04 38.49
CA THR A 108 -59.14 16.45 38.83
C THR A 108 -57.92 17.39 38.87
N TYR A 109 -56.73 16.93 38.50
CA TYR A 109 -55.46 17.64 38.66
C TYR A 109 -55.08 18.58 37.49
N ARG A 110 -55.89 18.67 36.43
CA ARG A 110 -55.60 19.48 35.21
C ARG A 110 -56.53 20.69 35.01
N GLY A 111 -56.84 21.41 36.10
CA GLY A 111 -57.55 22.71 36.02
C GLY A 111 -59.06 22.63 35.78
N ILE A 112 -59.64 21.43 35.73
CA ILE A 112 -61.08 21.22 35.62
C ILE A 112 -61.68 21.32 37.04
N LYS A 113 -62.30 22.45 37.35
CA LYS A 113 -63.15 22.55 38.55
C LYS A 113 -64.37 21.64 38.33
N SER A 114 -64.29 20.45 38.90
CA SER A 114 -65.41 19.49 38.97
C SER A 114 -66.63 20.19 39.56
N GLY A 115 -67.73 20.28 38.78
CA GLY A 115 -68.95 20.88 39.30
C GLY A 115 -70.08 21.16 38.30
N THR A 116 -69.84 21.19 36.98
CA THR A 116 -70.91 21.38 35.98
C THR A 116 -71.08 20.15 35.08
N PRO A 117 -72.31 19.70 34.79
CA PRO A 117 -72.59 18.52 33.95
C PRO A 117 -72.15 18.69 32.48
N HIS A 118 -71.65 19.86 32.09
CA HIS A 118 -71.19 20.19 30.74
C HIS A 118 -69.70 19.90 30.52
N ASN A 119 -68.99 19.34 31.51
CA ASN A 119 -67.54 19.15 31.45
C ASN A 119 -67.18 17.68 31.22
N LYS A 120 -67.85 17.01 30.27
CA LYS A 120 -67.50 15.65 29.84
C LYS A 120 -66.39 15.70 28.80
N ALA A 121 -65.32 14.93 28.98
CA ALA A 121 -64.23 14.85 28.01
C ALA A 121 -63.81 13.41 27.76
N CYS A 122 -63.36 13.17 26.53
CA CYS A 122 -62.71 11.94 26.10
C CYS A 122 -61.20 12.09 26.29
N GLN A 123 -60.56 11.09 26.89
CA GLN A 123 -59.10 10.99 26.89
C GLN A 123 -58.70 9.94 25.85
N ILE A 124 -57.98 10.38 24.81
CA ILE A 124 -57.54 9.53 23.71
C ILE A 124 -56.02 9.45 23.75
N ALA A 125 -55.49 8.24 23.80
CA ALA A 125 -54.06 8.02 23.64
C ALA A 125 -53.65 8.35 22.19
N ARG A 126 -52.67 9.23 22.03
CA ARG A 126 -52.09 9.63 20.75
C ARG A 126 -50.58 9.48 20.78
N THR A 127 -50.00 9.28 19.60
CA THR A 127 -48.55 9.23 19.42
C THR A 127 -48.17 10.32 18.42
N THR A 128 -47.12 11.08 18.72
CA THR A 128 -46.60 12.05 17.75
C THR A 128 -45.98 11.31 16.57
N GLU A 129 -46.06 11.88 15.37
CA GLU A 129 -45.31 11.34 14.23
C GLU A 129 -43.80 11.44 14.50
N ALA A 130 -43.06 10.38 14.16
CA ALA A 130 -41.61 10.43 14.16
C ALA A 130 -41.13 11.04 12.83
N THR A 131 -40.15 11.94 12.89
CA THR A 131 -39.53 12.48 11.67
C THR A 131 -38.70 11.42 10.94
N SER A 132 -38.34 11.70 9.68
CA SER A 132 -37.51 10.80 8.87
C SER A 132 -36.12 10.57 9.50
N ASN A 133 -35.73 9.30 9.59
CA ASN A 133 -34.38 8.88 9.97
C ASN A 133 -33.53 8.73 8.71
N HIS A 134 -32.35 9.35 8.67
CA HIS A 134 -31.43 9.18 7.54
C HIS A 134 -29.98 9.18 8.02
N ASN A 135 -29.10 8.64 7.18
CA ASN A 135 -27.67 8.70 7.35
C ASN A 135 -27.02 9.44 6.17
N HIS A 136 -25.76 9.80 6.37
CA HIS A 136 -24.90 10.32 5.32
C HIS A 136 -23.86 9.28 4.94
N ILE A 137 -23.58 9.21 3.64
CA ILE A 137 -22.41 8.54 3.10
C ILE A 137 -21.36 9.61 2.86
N ILE A 138 -20.17 9.42 3.44
CA ILE A 138 -19.01 10.27 3.22
C ILE A 138 -17.99 9.42 2.50
N SER A 139 -17.55 9.85 1.33
CA SER A 139 -16.51 9.18 0.55
C SER A 139 -15.46 10.17 0.07
N GLY A 140 -14.27 9.66 -0.17
CA GLY A 140 -13.15 10.44 -0.65
C GLY A 140 -12.03 9.55 -1.16
N GLY A 141 -10.98 10.18 -1.69
CA GLY A 141 -9.77 9.51 -2.09
C GLY A 141 -8.55 10.39 -1.91
N THR A 142 -7.39 9.75 -1.82
CA THR A 142 -6.10 10.43 -1.89
C THR A 142 -5.71 10.69 -3.34
N SER A 143 -4.72 11.54 -3.56
CA SER A 143 -4.08 11.64 -4.87
C SER A 143 -3.24 10.40 -5.19
N ASN A 144 -2.98 10.18 -6.48
CA ASN A 144 -2.00 9.20 -6.93
C ASN A 144 -0.59 9.63 -6.48
N VAL A 145 0.12 8.71 -5.84
CA VAL A 145 1.52 8.88 -5.43
C VAL A 145 2.30 7.66 -5.91
N GLY A 146 3.54 7.88 -6.37
CA GLY A 146 4.38 6.87 -7.00
C GLY A 146 4.70 7.22 -8.46
N GLY A 147 5.95 7.01 -8.86
CA GLY A 147 6.47 7.40 -10.19
C GLY A 147 6.73 6.22 -11.13
N ASN A 148 6.54 4.98 -10.66
CA ASN A 148 6.71 3.75 -11.42
C ASN A 148 8.08 3.62 -12.11
N LYS A 149 9.14 4.14 -11.49
CA LYS A 149 10.50 4.00 -12.02
C LYS A 149 11.04 2.57 -11.79
N PRO A 150 11.88 2.04 -12.70
CA PRO A 150 12.48 0.72 -12.53
C PRO A 150 13.35 0.63 -11.26
N GLN A 151 13.34 -0.54 -10.61
CA GLN A 151 14.19 -0.86 -9.47
C GLN A 151 15.11 -2.05 -9.78
N GLU A 152 16.26 -2.12 -9.11
CA GLU A 152 17.15 -3.29 -9.19
C GLU A 152 16.58 -4.44 -8.36
N ASN A 153 16.57 -5.65 -8.93
CA ASN A 153 16.11 -6.86 -8.26
C ASN A 153 17.17 -7.96 -8.44
N ARG A 154 18.28 -7.84 -7.72
CA ARG A 154 19.32 -8.86 -7.73
C ARG A 154 18.80 -10.18 -7.15
N PRO A 155 18.86 -11.30 -7.89
CA PRO A 155 18.59 -12.61 -7.31
C PRO A 155 19.68 -13.00 -6.29
N PRO A 156 19.43 -13.98 -5.41
CA PRO A 156 20.47 -14.55 -4.55
C PRO A 156 21.74 -14.91 -5.35
N TYR A 157 22.91 -14.55 -4.83
CA TYR A 157 24.19 -14.69 -5.53
C TYR A 157 25.16 -15.62 -4.81
N TYR A 158 26.04 -16.26 -5.59
CA TYR A 158 27.20 -16.99 -5.10
C TYR A 158 28.47 -16.34 -5.68
N VAL A 159 29.47 -16.10 -4.83
CA VAL A 159 30.67 -15.37 -5.23
C VAL A 159 31.67 -16.33 -5.89
N ILE A 160 32.09 -15.97 -7.10
CA ILE A 160 33.12 -16.69 -7.87
C ILE A 160 34.17 -15.71 -8.39
N ALA A 161 35.35 -16.21 -8.67
CA ALA A 161 36.37 -15.44 -9.37
C ALA A 161 36.22 -15.61 -10.89
N TYR A 162 36.30 -14.50 -11.61
CA TYR A 162 36.42 -14.51 -13.06
C TYR A 162 37.90 -14.56 -13.45
N ILE A 163 38.20 -15.38 -14.45
CA ILE A 163 39.55 -15.50 -15.02
C ILE A 163 39.45 -15.33 -16.54
N ILE A 164 40.47 -14.74 -17.14
CA ILE A 164 40.60 -14.56 -18.58
C ILE A 164 41.99 -15.03 -19.03
N TYR A 165 42.04 -15.64 -20.20
CA TYR A 165 43.30 -16.00 -20.84
C TYR A 165 43.83 -14.82 -21.65
N ILE A 166 45.06 -14.42 -21.40
CA ILE A 166 45.72 -13.31 -22.13
C ILE A 166 46.88 -13.83 -22.99
N GLY A 167 47.33 -15.07 -22.78
CA GLY A 167 48.50 -15.63 -23.42
C GLY A 167 49.75 -15.55 -22.54
N VAL A 168 50.81 -16.23 -22.99
CA VAL A 168 52.14 -16.28 -22.35
C VAL A 168 53.10 -15.33 -23.06
#